data_AF-A0A2E0J9W1-F1
#
_entry.id   AF-A0A2E0J9W1-F1
#
_cell.length_a   1.000
_cell.length_b   1.000
_cell.length_c   1.000
_cell.angle_alpha   90.00
_cell.angle_beta   90.00
_cell.angle_gamma   90.00
#
_symmetry.space_group_name_H-M   'P 1'
#
loop_
_entity.id
_entity.type
_entity.pdbx_description
1 polymer ?
#
loop_
_entity_poly.entity_id
_entity_poly.type
_entity_poly.pdbx_seq_one_letter_code
_entity_poly.pdbx_strand_id
1 'polypeptide(L)'
;MRFISLRSIAMTALILCGVLFAIGWFTRNDPSNEPYVKILGGGFMFNYRQGEVFYGFTAQVVRPLASGSIIEATFEDPAGGAPLVVSERVSTMTDRYALRTPPVRGVEAKKPYKVSIRVYDREKTSTIWEVDTTFASQISDKVVPDRPLTVGPGYHLNPN
;
A
#
# COMPACT_ATOMS: atom_id res chain seq x y z
N MET A 1 47.18 12.35 40.49
CA MET A 1 46.22 11.54 39.69
C MET A 1 45.17 11.00 40.64
N ARG A 2 43.90 11.41 40.49
CA ARG A 2 42.81 11.01 41.40
C ARG A 2 42.36 9.60 40.99
N PHE A 3 42.61 8.59 41.82
CA PHE A 3 42.22 7.21 41.55
C PHE A 3 40.69 7.14 41.41
N ILE A 4 40.22 6.86 40.21
CA ILE A 4 38.80 6.65 39.95
C ILE A 4 38.42 5.31 40.60
N SER A 5 37.49 5.36 41.56
CA SER A 5 37.01 4.17 42.28
C SER A 5 36.09 3.35 41.38
N LEU A 6 36.22 2.02 41.42
CA LEU A 6 35.36 1.10 40.67
C LEU A 6 33.86 1.36 40.90
N ARG A 7 33.50 1.78 42.13
CA ARG A 7 32.13 2.15 42.50
C ARG A 7 31.65 3.42 41.77
N SER A 8 32.53 4.41 41.60
CA SER A 8 32.19 5.65 40.88
C SER A 8 32.00 5.41 39.38
N ILE A 9 32.75 4.47 38.79
CA ILE A 9 32.58 4.05 37.39
C ILE A 9 31.23 3.32 37.24
N ALA A 10 30.92 2.38 38.13
CA ALA A 10 29.67 1.64 38.10
C ALA A 10 28.44 2.57 38.25
N MET A 11 28.51 3.54 39.17
CA MET A 11 27.43 4.53 39.35
C MET A 11 27.24 5.42 38.13
N THR A 12 28.33 5.91 37.54
CA THR A 12 28.27 6.74 36.34
C THR A 12 27.70 5.96 35.16
N ALA A 13 28.11 4.69 35.00
CA ALA A 13 27.60 3.81 33.96
C ALA A 13 26.10 3.52 34.13
N LEU A 14 25.62 3.26 35.35
CA LEU A 14 24.20 3.07 35.63
C LEU A 14 23.37 4.32 35.32
N ILE A 15 23.86 5.50 35.70
CA ILE A 15 23.19 6.77 35.39
C ILE A 15 23.13 6.97 33.87
N LEU A 16 24.24 6.74 33.16
CA LEU A 16 24.27 6.87 31.71
C LEU A 16 23.32 5.89 31.02
N CYS A 17 23.31 4.61 31.43
CA CYS A 17 22.37 3.61 30.92
C CYS A 17 20.91 4.02 31.20
N GLY A 18 20.61 4.55 32.39
CA GLY A 18 19.29 5.04 32.74
C GLY A 18 18.84 6.20 31.85
N VAL A 19 19.74 7.16 31.60
CA VAL A 19 19.48 8.31 30.71
C VAL A 19 19.27 7.83 29.26
N LEU A 20 20.12 6.94 28.75
CA LEU A 20 19.98 6.39 27.39
C LEU A 20 18.69 5.58 27.24
N PHE A 21 18.31 4.81 28.26
CA PHE A 21 17.04 4.08 28.27
C PHE A 21 15.84 5.02 28.28
N ALA A 22 15.87 6.07 29.12
CA ALA A 22 14.80 7.07 29.15
C ALA A 22 14.65 7.78 27.80
N ILE A 23 15.76 8.21 27.18
CA ILE A 23 15.76 8.79 25.83
C ILE A 23 15.14 7.80 24.84
N GLY A 24 15.63 6.56 24.79
CA GLY A 24 15.13 5.54 23.87
C GLY A 24 13.63 5.24 24.08
N TRP A 25 13.15 5.26 25.32
CA TRP A 25 11.74 5.08 25.65
C TRP A 25 10.87 6.24 25.18
N PHE A 26 11.31 7.49 25.41
CA PHE A 26 10.58 8.69 24.99
C PHE A 26 10.60 8.91 23.47
N THR A 27 11.64 8.46 22.77
CA THR A 27 11.74 8.58 21.32
C THR A 27 11.20 7.38 20.55
N ARG A 28 10.67 6.37 21.25
CA ARG A 28 10.10 5.17 20.62
C ARG A 28 8.79 5.55 19.91
N ASN A 29 8.70 5.25 18.61
CA ASN A 29 7.44 5.28 17.90
C ASN A 29 6.63 4.02 18.25
N ASP A 30 5.41 4.20 18.75
CA ASP A 30 4.48 3.09 18.99
C ASP A 30 3.65 2.81 17.72
N PRO A 31 3.80 1.63 17.09
CA PRO A 31 2.98 1.25 15.93
C PRO A 31 1.48 1.23 16.21
N SER A 32 1.07 1.22 17.49
CA SER A 32 -0.32 1.25 17.93
C SER A 32 -1.07 2.55 17.58
N ASN A 33 -0.35 3.61 17.20
CA ASN A 33 -0.95 4.87 16.76
C ASN A 33 -1.00 5.01 15.23
N GLU A 34 -0.31 4.16 14.47
CA GLU A 34 -0.30 4.21 13.01
C GLU A 34 -1.45 3.41 12.39
N PRO A 35 -2.02 3.81 11.23
CA PRO A 35 -2.99 2.98 10.52
C PRO A 35 -2.39 1.60 10.19
N TYR A 36 -3.21 0.57 9.94
CA TYR A 36 -2.64 -0.74 9.60
C TYR A 36 -1.87 -0.72 8.28
N VAL A 37 -2.42 0.01 7.31
CA VAL A 37 -1.88 0.12 5.96
C VAL A 37 -1.78 1.60 5.58
N LYS A 38 -0.67 1.96 4.95
CA LYS A 38 -0.44 3.28 4.36
C LYS A 38 -0.43 3.17 2.84
N ILE A 39 -1.10 4.09 2.15
CA ILE A 39 -1.07 4.18 0.70
C ILE A 39 0.19 4.96 0.30
N LEU A 40 1.13 4.33 -0.41
CA LEU A 40 2.36 4.98 -0.87
C LEU A 40 2.15 5.85 -2.11
N GLY A 41 1.19 5.45 -2.95
CA GLY A 41 0.87 6.10 -4.20
C GLY A 41 -0.12 5.25 -4.99
N GLY A 42 -0.81 5.88 -5.93
CA GLY A 42 -1.81 5.20 -6.76
C GLY A 42 -2.41 6.13 -7.80
N GLY A 43 -3.30 5.59 -8.61
CA GLY A 43 -3.98 6.30 -9.68
C GLY A 43 -4.22 5.42 -10.90
N PHE A 44 -4.33 6.09 -12.04
CA PHE A 44 -4.58 5.46 -13.32
C PHE A 44 -3.26 5.29 -14.10
N MET A 45 -3.04 4.08 -14.61
CA MET A 45 -1.89 3.72 -15.43
C MET A 45 -2.36 3.48 -16.85
N PHE A 46 -1.84 4.27 -17.80
CA PHE A 46 -2.23 4.24 -19.20
C PHE A 46 -1.14 3.53 -20.02
N ASN A 47 -1.45 2.37 -20.57
CA ASN A 47 -0.60 1.65 -21.50
C ASN A 47 -1.05 1.90 -22.94
N TYR A 48 -0.48 2.92 -23.58
CA TYR A 48 -0.79 3.29 -24.96
C TYR A 48 -0.40 2.22 -25.99
N ARG A 49 0.56 1.35 -25.68
CA ARG A 49 1.00 0.31 -26.62
C ARG A 49 -0.06 -0.79 -26.73
N GLN A 50 -0.61 -1.20 -25.60
CA GLN A 50 -1.64 -2.23 -25.51
C GLN A 50 -3.05 -1.66 -25.58
N GLY A 51 -3.21 -0.34 -25.46
CA GLY A 51 -4.51 0.30 -25.38
C GLY A 51 -5.24 -0.01 -24.08
N GLU A 52 -4.52 -0.27 -22.98
CA GLU A 52 -5.10 -0.67 -21.71
C GLU A 52 -4.96 0.42 -20.66
N VAL A 53 -5.99 0.60 -19.84
CA VAL A 53 -5.95 1.49 -18.68
C VAL A 53 -6.17 0.65 -17.44
N PHE A 54 -5.30 0.83 -16.44
CA PHE A 54 -5.43 0.17 -15.16
C PHE A 54 -5.66 1.18 -14.06
N TYR A 55 -6.35 0.74 -13.02
CA TYR A 55 -6.57 1.50 -11.81
C TYR A 55 -5.92 0.77 -10.64
N GLY A 56 -5.11 1.43 -9.82
CA GLY A 56 -4.47 0.75 -8.70
C GLY A 56 -3.66 1.64 -7.79
N PHE A 57 -3.17 1.05 -6.70
CA PHE A 57 -2.30 1.70 -5.73
C PHE A 57 -1.35 0.69 -5.08
N THR A 58 -0.35 1.21 -4.38
CA THR A 58 0.55 0.42 -3.54
C THR A 58 0.26 0.69 -2.07
N ALA A 59 -0.10 -0.37 -1.35
CA ALA A 59 -0.26 -0.42 0.08
C ALA A 59 1.06 -0.84 0.75
N GLN A 60 1.42 -0.19 1.84
CA GLN A 60 2.48 -0.62 2.76
C GLN A 60 1.86 -1.00 4.10
N VAL A 61 2.16 -2.20 4.58
CA VAL A 61 1.81 -2.67 5.92
C VAL A 61 2.77 -2.02 6.92
N VAL A 62 2.27 -1.07 7.71
CA VAL A 62 3.07 -0.32 8.69
C VAL A 62 2.83 -0.81 10.13
N ARG A 63 1.63 -1.36 10.40
CA ARG A 63 1.36 -2.12 11.63
C ARG A 63 1.41 -3.61 11.32
N PRO A 64 2.08 -4.44 12.15
CA PRO A 64 2.14 -5.88 11.94
C PRO A 64 0.75 -6.50 11.75
N LEU A 65 0.58 -7.21 10.64
CA LEU A 65 -0.58 -8.03 10.33
C LEU A 65 -0.21 -9.51 10.44
N ALA A 66 -1.19 -10.35 10.77
CA ALA A 66 -0.99 -11.79 10.77
C ALA A 66 -0.68 -12.28 9.35
N SER A 67 0.23 -13.24 9.23
CA SER A 67 0.49 -13.87 7.93
C SER A 67 -0.79 -14.52 7.41
N GLY A 68 -1.11 -14.25 6.14
CA GLY A 68 -2.34 -14.67 5.49
C GLY A 68 -3.53 -13.71 5.66
N SER A 69 -3.40 -12.60 6.41
CA SER A 69 -4.38 -11.50 6.40
C SER A 69 -4.65 -11.02 4.97
N ILE A 70 -5.85 -10.50 4.73
CA ILE A 70 -6.31 -10.16 3.37
C ILE A 70 -6.46 -8.65 3.27
N ILE A 71 -5.74 -8.03 2.32
CA ILE A 71 -5.96 -6.65 1.92
C ILE A 71 -6.87 -6.68 0.70
N GLU A 72 -8.07 -6.13 0.82
CA GLU A 72 -9.04 -6.03 -0.26
C GLU A 72 -9.26 -4.56 -0.63
N ALA A 73 -9.26 -4.27 -1.91
CA ALA A 73 -9.64 -2.99 -2.47
C ALA A 73 -10.85 -3.16 -3.38
N THR A 74 -11.87 -2.35 -3.12
CA THR A 74 -13.04 -2.20 -3.96
C THR A 74 -12.94 -0.89 -4.70
N PHE A 75 -12.83 -0.95 -6.01
CA PHE A 75 -12.67 0.19 -6.91
C PHE A 75 -14.00 0.51 -7.58
N GLU A 76 -14.37 1.79 -7.63
CA GLU A 76 -15.46 2.26 -8.49
C GLU A 76 -15.11 2.00 -9.96
N ASP A 77 -16.06 1.44 -10.72
CA ASP A 77 -15.89 1.23 -12.16
C ASP A 77 -16.09 2.55 -12.92
N PRO A 78 -15.07 3.06 -13.63
CA PRO A 78 -15.18 4.30 -14.39
C PRO A 78 -16.26 4.30 -15.47
N ALA A 79 -16.64 3.13 -15.99
CA ALA A 79 -17.71 2.96 -16.96
C ALA A 79 -19.12 3.00 -16.32
N GLY A 80 -19.21 3.07 -14.99
CA GLY A 80 -20.47 3.08 -14.24
C GLY A 80 -21.05 1.70 -13.95
N GLY A 81 -20.25 0.63 -14.12
CA GLY A 81 -20.64 -0.75 -13.81
C GLY A 81 -20.51 -1.12 -12.33
N ALA A 82 -20.48 -2.43 -12.07
CA ALA A 82 -20.29 -2.95 -10.73
C ALA A 82 -18.88 -2.66 -10.20
N PRO A 83 -18.69 -2.41 -8.89
CA PRO A 83 -17.37 -2.19 -8.33
C PRO A 83 -16.42 -3.36 -8.58
N LEU A 84 -15.17 -3.04 -8.89
CA LEU A 84 -14.11 -4.02 -9.16
C LEU A 84 -13.42 -4.36 -7.85
N VAL A 85 -13.41 -5.63 -7.45
CA VAL A 85 -12.80 -6.08 -6.20
C VAL A 85 -11.50 -6.80 -6.49
N VAL A 86 -10.42 -6.37 -5.84
CA VAL A 86 -9.09 -7.00 -5.94
C VAL A 86 -8.58 -7.26 -4.53
N SER A 87 -8.01 -8.42 -4.30
CA SER A 87 -7.49 -8.79 -2.99
C SER A 87 -6.11 -9.40 -3.07
N GLU A 88 -5.25 -9.05 -2.11
CA GLU A 88 -3.93 -9.61 -1.93
C GLU A 88 -3.78 -10.22 -0.53
N ARG A 89 -3.00 -11.29 -0.43
CA ARG A 89 -2.69 -11.93 0.86
C ARG A 89 -1.37 -11.43 1.42
N VAL A 90 -1.39 -11.01 2.68
CA VAL A 90 -0.20 -10.61 3.42
C VAL A 90 0.69 -11.82 3.62
N SER A 91 1.95 -11.68 3.25
CA SER A 91 3.03 -12.63 3.46
C SER A 91 4.14 -12.01 4.28
N THR A 92 5.04 -12.82 4.80
CA THR A 92 6.24 -12.36 5.52
C THR A 92 7.36 -11.89 4.60
N MET A 93 7.19 -12.03 3.28
CA MET A 93 8.23 -11.75 2.29
C MET A 93 8.29 -10.28 1.86
N THR A 94 7.18 -9.55 2.02
CA THR A 94 7.05 -8.15 1.61
C THR A 94 6.10 -7.40 2.54
N ASP A 95 6.39 -6.12 2.77
CA ASP A 95 5.49 -5.17 3.43
C ASP A 95 4.68 -4.36 2.40
N ARG A 96 4.98 -4.48 1.10
CA ARG A 96 4.35 -3.73 0.00
C ARG A 96 3.52 -4.61 -0.90
N TYR A 97 2.29 -4.16 -1.16
CA TYR A 97 1.28 -4.87 -1.95
C TYR A 97 0.74 -3.94 -3.02
N ALA A 98 0.83 -4.36 -4.28
CA ALA A 98 0.27 -3.62 -5.42
C ALA A 98 -1.12 -4.19 -5.73
N LEU A 99 -2.16 -3.39 -5.51
CA LEU A 99 -3.53 -3.76 -5.86
C LEU A 99 -3.91 -3.02 -7.14
N ARG A 100 -4.28 -3.77 -8.17
CA ARG A 100 -4.59 -3.23 -9.49
C ARG A 100 -5.80 -3.95 -10.08
N THR A 101 -6.74 -3.17 -10.61
CA THR A 101 -7.89 -3.70 -11.34
C THR A 101 -7.46 -4.43 -12.61
N PRO A 102 -8.36 -5.25 -13.18
CA PRO A 102 -8.31 -5.55 -14.61
C PRO A 102 -8.34 -4.26 -15.47
N PRO A 103 -8.09 -4.36 -16.78
CA PRO A 103 -8.23 -3.23 -17.69
C PRO A 103 -9.63 -2.59 -17.57
N VAL A 104 -9.68 -1.27 -17.39
CA VAL A 104 -10.91 -0.47 -17.29
C VAL A 104 -11.03 0.48 -18.48
N ARG A 105 -12.25 0.95 -18.73
CA ARG A 105 -12.57 1.94 -19.75
C ARG A 105 -13.48 3.03 -19.20
N GLY A 106 -13.57 4.16 -19.90
CA GLY A 106 -14.46 5.26 -19.50
C GLY A 106 -13.87 6.20 -18.45
N VAL A 107 -12.54 6.23 -18.30
CA VAL A 107 -11.87 7.15 -17.36
C VAL A 107 -12.01 8.59 -17.84
N GLU A 108 -12.59 9.44 -17.01
CA GLU A 108 -12.74 10.87 -17.24
C GLU A 108 -11.61 11.65 -16.56
N ALA A 109 -11.10 12.68 -17.24
CA ALA A 109 -10.09 13.55 -16.67
C ALA A 109 -10.66 14.35 -15.49
N LYS A 110 -9.90 14.44 -14.40
CA LYS A 110 -10.19 15.18 -13.16
C LYS A 110 -11.42 14.69 -12.39
N LYS A 111 -12.02 13.57 -12.79
CA LYS A 111 -13.10 12.92 -12.03
C LYS A 111 -12.49 12.06 -10.91
N PRO A 112 -12.84 12.30 -9.64
CA PRO A 112 -12.44 11.41 -8.55
C PRO A 112 -13.29 10.15 -8.56
N TYR A 113 -12.64 8.99 -8.53
CA TYR A 113 -13.28 7.68 -8.41
C TYR A 113 -12.98 7.12 -7.02
N LYS A 114 -13.99 6.54 -6.37
CA LYS A 114 -13.85 6.01 -5.01
C LYS A 114 -13.07 4.69 -4.97
N VAL A 115 -12.26 4.51 -3.93
CA VAL A 115 -11.69 3.23 -3.53
C VAL A 115 -11.93 3.00 -2.05
N SER A 116 -12.50 1.86 -1.73
CA SER A 116 -12.65 1.38 -0.37
C SER A 116 -11.63 0.29 -0.11
N ILE A 117 -10.80 0.46 0.91
CA ILE A 117 -9.73 -0.47 1.27
C ILE A 117 -10.08 -1.10 2.60
N ARG A 118 -10.10 -2.42 2.66
CA ARG A 118 -10.41 -3.20 3.85
C ARG A 118 -9.31 -4.20 4.12
N VAL A 119 -8.96 -4.34 5.39
CA VAL A 119 -8.06 -5.39 5.87
C VAL A 119 -8.88 -6.36 6.69
N TYR A 120 -8.83 -7.63 6.32
CA TYR A 120 -9.48 -8.70 7.04
C TYR A 120 -8.46 -9.62 7.72
N ASP A 121 -8.96 -10.42 8.65
CA ASP A 121 -8.23 -11.59 9.13
C ASP A 121 -7.94 -12.60 8.01
N ARG A 122 -7.24 -13.69 8.36
CA ARG A 122 -6.83 -14.73 7.42
C ARG A 122 -8.03 -15.49 6.80
N GLU A 123 -9.15 -15.54 7.50
CA GLU A 123 -10.34 -16.31 7.11
C GLU A 123 -11.39 -15.43 6.42
N LYS A 124 -11.12 -14.12 6.30
CA LYS A 124 -12.05 -13.10 5.82
C LYS A 124 -13.34 -13.02 6.66
N THR A 125 -13.25 -13.28 7.96
CA THR A 125 -14.42 -13.28 8.86
C THR A 125 -14.60 -11.96 9.61
N SER A 126 -13.49 -11.33 10.00
CA SER A 126 -13.49 -10.05 10.71
C SER A 126 -12.74 -8.98 9.94
N THR A 127 -13.30 -7.77 9.91
CA THR A 127 -12.62 -6.57 9.39
C THR A 127 -11.78 -5.96 10.50
N ILE A 128 -10.47 -5.92 10.27
CA ILE A 128 -9.47 -5.36 11.18
C ILE A 128 -9.37 -3.84 11.00
N TRP A 129 -9.48 -3.38 9.74
CA TRP A 129 -9.31 -1.97 9.41
C TRP A 129 -9.96 -1.63 8.07
N GLU A 130 -10.41 -0.37 7.92
CA GLU A 130 -11.01 0.14 6.70
C GLU A 130 -10.64 1.61 6.50
N VAL A 131 -10.46 2.01 5.23
CA VAL A 131 -10.33 3.41 4.82
C VAL A 131 -10.94 3.61 3.44
N ASP A 132 -11.55 4.78 3.24
CA ASP A 132 -11.99 5.24 1.93
C ASP A 132 -11.03 6.30 1.40
N THR A 133 -10.73 6.22 0.11
CA THR A 133 -9.93 7.22 -0.61
C THR A 133 -10.50 7.44 -2.01
N THR A 134 -9.96 8.42 -2.72
CA THR A 134 -10.31 8.70 -4.11
C THR A 134 -9.06 8.89 -4.95
N PHE A 135 -9.11 8.43 -6.19
CA PHE A 135 -8.08 8.74 -7.18
C PHE A 135 -8.70 9.40 -8.40
N ALA A 136 -7.97 10.35 -8.99
CA ALA A 136 -8.38 11.03 -10.21
C ALA A 136 -7.24 10.98 -11.24
N SER A 137 -7.60 10.77 -12.50
CA SER A 137 -6.64 10.90 -13.61
C SER A 137 -6.57 12.35 -14.08
N GLN A 138 -5.41 12.81 -14.55
CA GLN A 138 -5.30 14.10 -15.25
C GLN A 138 -5.72 14.03 -16.73
N ILE A 139 -5.76 12.82 -17.29
CA ILE A 139 -6.08 12.55 -18.69
C ILE A 139 -7.26 11.59 -18.80
N SER A 140 -8.03 11.71 -19.88
CA SER A 140 -9.17 10.82 -20.15
C SER A 140 -8.72 9.61 -20.96
N ASP A 141 -9.39 8.47 -20.76
CA ASP A 141 -9.26 7.27 -21.58
C ASP A 141 -9.47 7.53 -23.09
N LYS A 142 -10.10 8.65 -23.48
CA LYS A 142 -10.22 9.08 -24.88
C LYS A 142 -8.88 9.27 -25.61
N VAL A 143 -7.77 9.45 -24.88
CA VAL A 143 -6.43 9.51 -25.50
C VAL A 143 -5.82 8.13 -25.77
N VAL A 144 -6.44 7.07 -25.25
CA VAL A 144 -5.99 5.70 -25.41
C VAL A 144 -6.66 5.10 -26.65
N PRO A 145 -5.90 4.46 -27.54
CA PRO A 145 -6.44 3.74 -28.67
C PRO A 145 -7.42 2.62 -28.26
N ASP A 146 -8.45 2.39 -29.06
CA ASP A 146 -9.38 1.26 -28.87
C ASP A 146 -8.72 -0.11 -29.06
N ARG A 147 -7.64 -0.15 -29.85
CA ARG A 147 -6.87 -1.35 -30.17
C ARG A 147 -5.37 -1.10 -30.00
N PRO A 148 -4.57 -2.12 -29.69
CA PRO A 148 -3.11 -2.01 -29.63
C PRO A 148 -2.54 -1.36 -30.90
N LEU A 149 -1.65 -0.39 -30.73
CA LEU A 149 -1.00 0.31 -31.87
C LEU A 149 0.09 -0.52 -32.53
N THR A 150 0.49 -1.63 -31.91
CA THR A 150 1.55 -2.50 -32.42
C THR A 150 1.12 -3.94 -32.25
N VAL A 151 1.09 -4.67 -33.36
CA VAL A 151 0.86 -6.11 -33.43
C VAL A 151 2.07 -6.74 -34.10
N GLY A 152 2.72 -7.70 -33.44
CA GLY A 152 3.91 -8.37 -33.98
C GLY A 152 4.65 -9.26 -32.97
N PRO A 153 5.66 -10.03 -33.41
CA PRO A 153 6.46 -10.89 -32.56
C PRO A 153 7.09 -10.10 -31.40
N GLY A 154 6.89 -10.56 -30.16
CA GLY A 154 7.30 -9.85 -28.93
C GLY A 154 6.24 -8.95 -28.30
N TYR A 155 5.10 -8.73 -28.97
CA TYR A 155 3.97 -7.93 -28.45
C TYR A 155 2.70 -8.76 -28.19
N HIS A 156 2.73 -10.06 -28.46
CA HIS A 156 1.64 -10.95 -28.11
C HIS A 156 1.55 -11.06 -26.58
N LEU A 157 0.32 -11.06 -26.03
CA LEU A 157 0.15 -11.44 -24.64
C LEU A 157 0.74 -12.83 -24.43
N ASN A 158 1.41 -13.02 -23.29
CA ASN A 158 1.85 -14.35 -22.88
C ASN A 158 0.60 -15.25 -22.83
N PRO A 159 0.58 -16.38 -23.54
CA PRO A 159 -0.53 -17.32 -23.43
C PRO A 159 -0.69 -17.75 -21.95
N ASN A 160 -1.94 -17.79 -21.50
CA ASN A 160 -2.30 -18.26 -20.15
C ASN A 160 -2.08 -19.76 -20.01
#